data_AF-R6MWL7-F1
#
_entry.id   AF-R6MWL7-F1
#
_cell.length_a   1.000
_cell.length_b   1.000
_cell.length_c   1.000
_cell.angle_alpha   90.00
_cell.angle_beta   90.00
_cell.angle_gamma   90.00
#
_symmetry.space_group_name_H-M   'P 1'
#
loop_
_entity.id
_entity.type
_entity.pdbx_description
1 polymer ?
#
loop_
_entity_poly.entity_id
_entity_poly.type
_entity_poly.pdbx_seq_one_letter_code
_entity_poly.pdbx_strand_id
1 'polypeptide(L)'
;MHKNCGRIRNYFAALSKPDGFENWVIAKVEIKAAVTADELDSNVNSNEINVQIKKKKKNYALIIVEDNIVSFEVYLIRIMNKSNDRFNTSSSESGKKNKADFLQYLSDENMFLDNTISFNKDEITEFVCDVGDGNPIHRTENAVVPGLLMFDGLLELYSVLSCEIKYILPVFEGEKIEIYRKADGLEAWIWRDADKKDAGYVKVFETKY
;
A
#
# COMPACT_ATOMS: atom_id res chain seq x y z
N MET A 1 0.80 -22.43 -3.21
CA MET A 1 -0.34 -22.26 -4.12
C MET A 1 -0.54 -20.76 -4.23
N HIS A 2 0.01 -20.10 -5.25
CA HIS A 2 -0.30 -18.69 -5.50
C HIS A 2 -1.74 -18.64 -6.00
N LYS A 3 -2.62 -18.01 -5.22
CA LYS A 3 -4.01 -17.80 -5.62
C LYS A 3 -4.02 -16.73 -6.71
N ASN A 4 -4.52 -17.18 -7.86
CA ASN A 4 -5.12 -16.48 -8.99
C ASN A 4 -4.83 -14.98 -9.18
N CYS A 5 -4.42 -14.65 -10.41
CA CYS A 5 -4.47 -13.32 -11.00
C CYS A 5 -5.91 -12.83 -11.15
N GLY A 6 -6.59 -12.50 -10.04
CA GLY A 6 -7.94 -11.96 -10.04
C GLY A 6 -8.06 -10.67 -10.86
N ARG A 7 -9.30 -10.33 -11.26
CA ARG A 7 -9.66 -9.11 -12.00
C ARG A 7 -8.99 -7.86 -11.42
N ILE A 8 -8.74 -7.82 -10.11
CA ILE A 8 -8.04 -6.74 -9.41
C ILE A 8 -6.65 -6.39 -9.98
N ARG A 9 -5.83 -7.40 -10.32
CA ARG A 9 -4.48 -7.17 -10.83
C ARG A 9 -4.47 -6.52 -12.20
N ASN A 10 -5.57 -6.63 -12.97
CA ASN A 10 -5.72 -5.90 -14.23
C ASN A 10 -5.83 -4.38 -14.01
N TYR A 11 -6.46 -3.94 -12.92
CA TYR A 11 -6.51 -2.51 -12.57
C TYR A 11 -5.15 -2.02 -12.10
N PHE A 12 -4.42 -2.83 -11.33
CA PHE A 12 -3.05 -2.53 -10.91
C PHE A 12 -2.12 -2.41 -12.13
N ALA A 13 -2.21 -3.37 -13.07
CA ALA A 13 -1.47 -3.32 -14.33
C ALA A 13 -1.84 -2.10 -15.17
N ALA A 14 -3.12 -1.72 -15.21
CA ALA A 14 -3.57 -0.51 -15.91
C ALA A 14 -2.98 0.77 -15.30
N LEU A 15 -2.80 0.82 -13.97
CA LEU A 15 -2.15 1.93 -13.28
C LEU A 15 -0.64 2.05 -13.62
N SER A 16 0.03 0.94 -13.93
CA SER A 16 1.46 0.95 -14.30
C SER A 16 1.73 1.41 -15.73
N LYS A 17 0.71 1.50 -16.60
CA LYS A 17 0.87 1.85 -18.03
C LYS A 17 1.21 3.32 -18.34
N PRO A 18 0.70 4.34 -17.61
CA PRO A 18 0.96 5.73 -17.95
C PRO A 18 2.44 6.13 -17.80
N ASP A 19 3.01 6.71 -18.85
CA ASP A 19 4.41 7.16 -18.86
C ASP A 19 4.68 8.39 -17.97
N GLY A 20 5.93 8.56 -17.54
CA GLY A 20 6.39 9.72 -16.79
C GLY A 20 6.02 9.68 -15.31
N PHE A 21 5.89 8.46 -14.75
CA PHE A 21 5.60 8.17 -13.35
C PHE A 21 6.70 7.35 -12.64
N GLU A 22 7.88 7.22 -13.24
CA GLU A 22 8.97 6.32 -12.82
C GLU A 22 9.54 6.62 -11.43
N ASN A 23 9.37 7.85 -10.94
CA ASN A 23 9.82 8.30 -9.61
C ASN A 23 8.65 8.73 -8.73
N TRP A 24 7.49 8.13 -8.91
CA TRP A 24 6.30 8.45 -8.16
C TRP A 24 5.93 7.27 -7.27
N VAL A 25 5.37 7.57 -6.10
CA VAL A 25 4.86 6.57 -5.17
C VAL A 25 3.42 6.89 -4.83
N ILE A 26 2.66 5.84 -4.54
CA ILE A 26 1.27 5.93 -4.14
C ILE A 26 1.23 6.45 -2.70
N ALA A 27 0.58 7.59 -2.50
CA ALA A 27 0.34 8.14 -1.17
C ALA A 27 -1.03 7.74 -0.63
N LYS A 28 -2.02 7.62 -1.52
CA LYS A 28 -3.39 7.27 -1.16
C LYS A 28 -4.09 6.54 -2.29
N VAL A 29 -4.94 5.58 -1.93
CA VAL A 29 -5.86 4.92 -2.85
C VAL A 29 -7.25 4.99 -2.24
N GLU A 30 -8.24 5.41 -3.02
CA GLU A 30 -9.64 5.16 -2.71
C GLU A 30 -10.16 4.12 -3.69
N ILE A 31 -10.79 3.07 -3.19
CA ILE A 31 -11.48 2.06 -3.99
C ILE A 31 -12.97 2.14 -3.74
N LYS A 32 -13.75 2.00 -4.81
CA LYS A 32 -15.18 1.73 -4.78
C LYS A 32 -15.47 0.59 -5.75
N ALA A 33 -15.91 -0.55 -5.23
CA ALA A 33 -16.33 -1.70 -6.02
C ALA A 33 -17.82 -1.97 -5.79
N ALA A 34 -18.56 -2.14 -6.89
CA ALA A 34 -19.99 -2.48 -6.90
C ALA A 34 -20.23 -4.01 -6.94
N VAL A 35 -19.21 -4.79 -6.59
CA VAL A 35 -19.19 -6.27 -6.62
C VAL A 35 -18.61 -6.81 -5.32
N THR A 36 -18.80 -8.10 -5.11
CA THR A 36 -18.18 -8.87 -4.02
C THR A 36 -16.68 -9.10 -4.26
N ALA A 37 -15.96 -9.51 -3.20
CA ALA A 37 -14.53 -9.82 -3.31
C ALA A 37 -14.26 -11.05 -4.16
N ASP A 38 -15.14 -12.06 -4.08
CA ASP A 38 -15.06 -13.26 -4.92
C ASP A 38 -15.20 -12.92 -6.41
N GLU A 39 -16.09 -11.98 -6.74
CA GLU A 39 -16.24 -11.49 -8.13
C GLU A 39 -15.01 -10.69 -8.59
N LEU A 40 -14.36 -9.96 -7.68
CA LEU A 40 -13.14 -9.20 -7.93
C LEU A 40 -11.90 -10.09 -8.10
N ASP A 41 -11.91 -11.28 -7.50
CA ASP A 41 -10.87 -12.31 -7.62
C ASP A 41 -11.11 -13.26 -8.81
N SER A 42 -12.23 -13.13 -9.52
CA SER A 42 -12.57 -14.00 -10.64
C SER A 42 -11.75 -13.68 -11.91
N ASN A 43 -11.34 -14.71 -12.66
CA ASN A 43 -10.61 -14.60 -13.94
C ASN A 43 -11.49 -14.18 -15.14
N VAL A 44 -12.56 -13.42 -14.90
CA VAL A 44 -13.48 -13.00 -15.97
C VAL A 44 -12.80 -11.95 -16.84
N ASN A 45 -12.99 -12.03 -18.18
CA ASN A 45 -12.52 -11.02 -19.12
C ASN A 45 -12.88 -9.62 -18.60
N SER A 46 -11.85 -8.85 -18.23
CA SER A 46 -12.04 -7.48 -17.75
C SER A 46 -12.69 -6.67 -18.86
N ASN A 47 -13.71 -5.90 -18.52
CA ASN A 47 -14.17 -4.83 -19.39
C ASN A 47 -13.01 -3.90 -19.69
N GLU A 48 -13.11 -3.08 -20.75
CA GLU A 48 -12.08 -2.10 -21.06
C GLU A 48 -11.86 -1.17 -19.84
N ILE A 49 -10.71 -1.33 -19.18
CA ILE A 49 -10.34 -0.52 -18.02
C ILE A 49 -9.91 0.85 -18.52
N ASN A 50 -10.64 1.88 -18.11
CA ASN A 50 -10.34 3.26 -18.45
C ASN A 50 -9.30 3.82 -17.47
N VAL A 51 -8.26 4.46 -18.01
CA VAL A 51 -7.20 5.10 -17.23
C VAL A 51 -7.18 6.59 -17.58
N GLN A 52 -7.39 7.45 -16.58
CA GLN A 52 -7.43 8.90 -16.75
C GLN A 52 -6.50 9.60 -15.77
N ILE A 53 -5.53 10.35 -16.29
CA ILE A 53 -4.73 11.27 -15.48
C ILE A 53 -5.56 12.55 -15.25
N LYS A 54 -6.35 12.58 -14.17
CA LYS A 54 -7.18 13.75 -13.84
C LYS A 54 -6.36 14.99 -13.50
N LYS A 55 -5.18 14.79 -12.90
CA LYS A 55 -4.31 15.89 -12.49
C LYS A 55 -2.85 15.45 -12.48
N LYS A 56 -1.96 16.25 -13.04
CA LYS A 56 -0.50 16.08 -12.93
C LYS A 56 0.14 17.44 -12.67
N LYS A 57 0.66 17.63 -11.46
CA LYS A 57 1.44 18.80 -11.03
C LYS A 57 2.89 18.36 -10.78
N LYS A 58 3.76 19.30 -10.39
CA LYS A 58 5.20 19.04 -10.16
C LYS A 58 5.47 17.89 -9.19
N ASN A 59 4.72 17.84 -8.07
CA ASN A 59 4.95 16.92 -6.95
C ASN A 59 3.73 16.04 -6.60
N TYR A 60 2.64 16.17 -7.36
CA TYR A 60 1.37 15.52 -7.05
C TYR A 60 0.65 15.12 -8.33
N ALA A 61 0.03 13.95 -8.35
CA ALA A 61 -0.84 13.51 -9.42
C ALA A 61 -2.05 12.73 -8.88
N LEU A 62 -3.12 12.73 -9.68
CA LEU A 62 -4.30 11.91 -9.47
C LEU A 62 -4.55 11.12 -10.75
N ILE A 63 -4.55 9.80 -10.64
CA ILE A 63 -4.93 8.88 -11.70
C ILE A 63 -6.23 8.21 -11.27
N ILE A 64 -7.20 8.14 -12.17
CA ILE A 64 -8.40 7.33 -12.00
C ILE A 64 -8.27 6.11 -12.90
N VAL A 65 -8.48 4.92 -12.32
CA VAL A 65 -8.52 3.65 -13.03
C VAL A 65 -9.87 3.02 -12.75
N GLU A 66 -10.72 2.92 -13.76
CA GLU A 66 -12.10 2.49 -13.53
C GLU A 66 -12.70 1.73 -14.71
N ASP A 67 -13.69 0.91 -14.39
CA ASP A 67 -14.68 0.41 -15.34
C ASP A 67 -16.08 0.57 -14.74
N ASN A 68 -17.07 -0.15 -15.27
CA ASN A 68 -18.44 -0.11 -14.77
C ASN A 68 -18.64 -0.81 -13.41
N ILE A 69 -17.59 -1.44 -12.86
CA ILE A 69 -17.67 -2.27 -11.65
C ILE A 69 -16.80 -1.71 -10.53
N VAL A 70 -15.58 -1.28 -10.85
CA VAL A 70 -14.59 -0.81 -9.89
C VAL A 70 -14.08 0.54 -10.31
N SER A 71 -13.89 1.44 -9.34
CA SER A 71 -13.18 2.70 -9.52
C SER A 71 -12.08 2.84 -8.47
N PHE A 72 -10.88 3.17 -8.95
CA PHE A 72 -9.72 3.52 -8.15
C PHE A 72 -9.40 4.99 -8.35
N GLU A 73 -9.35 5.76 -7.27
CA GLU A 73 -8.74 7.09 -7.23
C GLU A 73 -7.35 6.99 -6.57
N VAL A 74 -6.30 7.10 -7.40
CA VAL A 74 -4.91 6.91 -6.96
C VAL A 74 -4.19 8.25 -6.92
N TYR A 75 -3.78 8.62 -5.70
CA TYR A 75 -3.04 9.83 -5.42
C TYR A 75 -1.55 9.50 -5.35
N LEU A 76 -0.78 10.09 -6.26
CA LEU A 76 0.67 9.88 -6.33
C LEU A 76 1.41 11.12 -5.87
N ILE A 77 2.54 10.90 -5.20
CA ILE A 77 3.52 11.92 -4.86
C ILE A 77 4.84 11.61 -5.56
N ARG A 78 5.52 12.66 -6.03
CA ARG A 78 6.80 12.49 -6.69
C ARG A 78 7.91 12.41 -5.65
N ILE A 79 8.77 11.41 -5.75
CA ILE A 79 10.03 11.36 -5.02
C ILE A 79 10.92 12.46 -5.60
N MET A 80 11.18 13.50 -4.81
CA MET A 80 12.08 14.59 -5.17
C MET A 80 13.47 14.23 -4.68
N ASN A 81 14.38 13.87 -5.58
CA ASN A 81 15.79 13.62 -5.25
C ASN A 81 16.43 14.88 -4.66
N LYS A 82 16.37 15.02 -3.33
CA LYS A 82 17.34 15.79 -2.55
C LYS A 82 18.21 14.75 -1.86
N SER A 83 19.33 14.42 -2.53
CA SER A 83 20.35 13.41 -2.16
C SER A 83 19.81 11.97 -1.99
N ASN A 84 20.47 11.03 -2.67
CA ASN A 84 20.18 9.60 -2.73
C ASN A 84 20.18 8.87 -1.36
N ASP A 85 20.39 9.57 -0.25
CA ASP A 85 20.46 8.99 1.09
C ASP A 85 19.13 8.95 1.84
N ARG A 86 18.06 9.65 1.43
CA ARG A 86 16.87 9.81 2.31
C ARG A 86 15.82 8.70 2.31
N PHE A 87 15.86 7.75 1.38
CA PHE A 87 15.06 6.53 1.58
C PHE A 87 15.62 5.70 2.74
N ASN A 88 16.91 5.90 3.06
CA ASN A 88 17.49 5.50 4.34
C ASN A 88 17.31 6.63 5.36
N THR A 89 16.48 6.37 6.38
CA THR A 89 16.70 6.94 7.73
C THR A 89 16.69 8.46 7.89
N SER A 90 15.76 9.20 7.26
CA SER A 90 15.48 10.58 7.71
C SER A 90 14.01 11.02 7.57
N SER A 91 13.05 10.12 7.71
CA SER A 91 11.69 10.55 8.09
C SER A 91 11.77 10.95 9.56
N SER A 92 11.57 12.23 9.84
CA SER A 92 11.35 12.78 11.18
C SER A 92 10.63 11.79 12.10
N GLU A 93 11.13 11.66 13.33
CA GLU A 93 10.62 10.85 14.46
C GLU A 93 9.14 11.12 14.83
N SER A 94 8.43 11.96 14.07
CA SER A 94 7.03 12.27 14.22
C SER A 94 6.16 11.03 14.01
N GLY A 95 5.70 10.44 15.11
CA GLY A 95 4.74 9.33 15.11
C GLY A 95 5.30 7.99 15.59
N LYS A 96 6.61 7.90 15.85
CA LYS A 96 7.20 6.72 16.48
C LYS A 96 6.76 6.62 17.94
N LYS A 97 6.37 5.42 18.37
CA LYS A 97 5.97 5.15 19.76
C LYS A 97 6.85 4.06 20.35
N ASN A 98 7.36 4.28 21.56
CA ASN A 98 7.94 3.17 22.32
C ASN A 98 6.85 2.15 22.68
N LYS A 99 7.23 1.00 23.24
CA LYS A 99 6.26 -0.06 23.55
C LYS A 99 5.18 0.36 24.55
N ALA A 100 5.52 1.13 25.58
CA ALA A 100 4.55 1.57 26.59
C ALA A 100 3.55 2.58 26.00
N ASP A 101 4.04 3.58 25.30
CA ASP A 101 3.21 4.61 24.65
C ASP A 101 2.33 4.00 23.54
N PHE A 102 2.82 2.97 22.86
CA PHE A 102 2.03 2.25 21.86
C PHE A 102 0.90 1.45 22.49
N LEU A 103 1.15 0.72 23.58
CA LEU A 103 0.10 -0.01 24.28
C LEU A 103 -0.96 0.93 24.86
N GLN A 104 -0.55 2.08 25.39
CA GLN A 104 -1.49 3.10 25.87
C GLN A 104 -2.32 3.65 24.70
N TYR A 105 -1.68 3.98 23.58
CA TYR A 105 -2.37 4.45 22.37
C TYR A 105 -3.42 3.45 21.88
N LEU A 106 -3.08 2.16 21.81
CA LEU A 106 -4.04 1.12 21.42
C LEU A 106 -5.24 1.06 22.38
N SER A 107 -5.00 1.20 23.68
CA SER A 107 -6.06 1.23 24.68
C SER A 107 -6.97 2.46 24.52
N ASP A 108 -6.37 3.64 24.31
CA ASP A 108 -7.11 4.91 24.20
C ASP A 108 -7.98 4.94 22.95
N GLU A 109 -7.49 4.38 21.85
CA GLU A 109 -8.19 4.30 20.56
C GLU A 109 -9.09 3.05 20.45
N ASN A 110 -9.19 2.24 21.51
CA ASN A 110 -9.93 0.98 21.55
C ASN A 110 -9.59 0.03 20.37
N MET A 111 -8.29 -0.12 20.13
CA MET A 111 -7.73 -0.90 19.04
C MET A 111 -7.28 -2.28 19.50
N PHE A 112 -7.47 -3.28 18.65
CA PHE A 112 -7.00 -4.64 18.92
C PHE A 112 -6.24 -5.21 17.73
N LEU A 113 -5.21 -6.00 18.03
CA LEU A 113 -4.45 -6.72 17.01
C LEU A 113 -5.39 -7.72 16.35
N ASP A 114 -5.52 -7.59 15.03
CA ASP A 114 -6.47 -8.37 14.24
C ASP A 114 -5.73 -9.35 13.33
N ASN A 115 -4.67 -8.89 12.64
CA ASN A 115 -3.85 -9.75 11.78
C ASN A 115 -2.38 -9.33 11.77
N THR A 116 -1.55 -10.17 11.16
CA THR A 116 -0.16 -9.88 10.83
C THR A 116 0.11 -10.31 9.39
N ILE A 117 0.77 -9.45 8.62
CA ILE A 117 1.23 -9.76 7.26
C ILE A 117 2.71 -9.39 7.09
N SER A 118 3.37 -10.02 6.13
CA SER A 118 4.75 -9.72 5.72
C SER A 118 4.91 -10.14 4.26
N PHE A 119 5.77 -9.45 3.52
CA PHE A 119 6.00 -9.74 2.10
C PHE A 119 7.49 -10.03 1.88
N ASN A 120 7.79 -11.17 1.28
CA ASN A 120 9.14 -11.58 0.95
C ASN A 120 9.54 -11.12 -0.47
N LYS A 121 10.81 -11.31 -0.83
CA LYS A 121 11.34 -10.89 -2.13
C LYS A 121 10.63 -11.50 -3.33
N ASP A 122 10.27 -12.78 -3.23
CA ASP A 122 9.67 -13.52 -4.33
C ASP A 122 8.25 -12.99 -4.58
N GLU A 123 7.47 -12.76 -3.51
CA GLU A 123 6.14 -12.14 -3.59
C GLU A 123 6.18 -10.72 -4.19
N ILE A 124 7.16 -9.90 -3.77
CA ILE A 124 7.36 -8.56 -4.34
C ILE A 124 7.71 -8.66 -5.83
N THR A 125 8.62 -9.57 -6.18
CA THR A 125 9.11 -9.74 -7.57
C THR A 125 7.99 -10.24 -8.48
N GLU A 126 7.23 -11.26 -8.05
CA GLU A 126 6.09 -11.81 -8.77
C GLU A 126 5.05 -10.72 -9.02
N PHE A 127 4.63 -10.00 -7.98
CA PHE A 127 3.64 -8.92 -8.10
C PHE A 127 4.08 -7.87 -9.11
N VAL A 128 5.32 -7.39 -8.98
CA VAL A 128 5.88 -6.34 -9.84
C VAL A 128 5.97 -6.79 -11.30
N CYS A 129 6.30 -8.06 -11.54
CA CYS A 129 6.27 -8.66 -12.87
C CYS A 129 4.84 -8.73 -13.44
N ASP A 130 3.88 -9.18 -12.64
CA ASP A 130 2.48 -9.34 -13.04
C ASP A 130 1.83 -8.02 -13.42
N VAL A 131 2.03 -6.97 -12.62
CA VAL A 131 1.41 -5.66 -12.83
C VAL A 131 2.26 -4.71 -13.68
N GLY A 132 3.44 -5.16 -14.13
CA GLY A 132 4.34 -4.35 -14.95
C GLY A 132 4.85 -3.07 -14.27
N ASP A 133 4.98 -3.05 -12.95
CA ASP A 133 5.48 -1.86 -12.23
C ASP A 133 6.99 -1.69 -12.46
N GLY A 134 7.38 -0.68 -13.23
CA GLY A 134 8.78 -0.40 -13.56
C GLY A 134 9.59 0.29 -12.46
N ASN A 135 9.00 0.62 -11.30
CA ASN A 135 9.67 1.44 -10.29
C ASN A 135 10.87 0.69 -9.66
N PRO A 136 12.09 1.25 -9.71
CA PRO A 136 13.29 0.56 -9.23
C PRO A 136 13.33 0.35 -7.71
N ILE A 137 12.57 1.09 -6.91
CA ILE A 137 12.56 0.94 -5.43
C ILE A 137 12.08 -0.43 -4.97
N HIS A 138 11.37 -1.18 -5.83
CA HIS A 138 10.89 -2.53 -5.56
C HIS A 138 11.93 -3.62 -5.89
N ARG A 139 13.07 -3.25 -6.48
CA ARG A 139 14.09 -4.19 -6.99
C ARG A 139 15.46 -4.01 -6.34
N THR A 140 15.54 -3.21 -5.28
CA THR A 140 16.76 -2.98 -4.49
C THR A 140 17.08 -4.17 -3.57
N GLU A 141 18.26 -4.16 -2.95
CA GLU A 141 18.63 -5.15 -1.92
C GLU A 141 17.65 -5.13 -0.73
N ASN A 142 17.32 -3.92 -0.26
CA ASN A 142 16.22 -3.68 0.67
C ASN A 142 15.01 -3.20 -0.15
N ALA A 143 14.27 -4.15 -0.74
CA ALA A 143 13.13 -3.83 -1.59
C ALA A 143 12.01 -3.15 -0.78
N VAL A 144 11.44 -2.07 -1.31
CA VAL A 144 10.23 -1.47 -0.77
C VAL A 144 9.03 -2.28 -1.25
N VAL A 145 8.10 -2.63 -0.38
CA VAL A 145 6.86 -3.31 -0.73
C VAL A 145 5.96 -2.37 -1.55
N PRO A 146 5.48 -2.76 -2.75
CA PRO A 146 4.51 -1.97 -3.51
C PRO A 146 3.25 -1.68 -2.70
N GLY A 147 2.76 -0.44 -2.74
CA GLY A 147 1.52 -0.05 -2.05
C GLY A 147 0.32 -0.92 -2.46
N LEU A 148 0.19 -1.22 -3.75
CA LEU A 148 -0.87 -2.07 -4.26
C LEU A 148 -0.71 -3.55 -3.88
N LEU A 149 0.50 -4.03 -3.59
CA LEU A 149 0.71 -5.37 -3.04
C LEU A 149 0.21 -5.44 -1.59
N MET A 150 0.47 -4.40 -0.79
CA MET A 150 -0.12 -4.30 0.55
C MET A 150 -1.65 -4.26 0.48
N PHE A 151 -2.22 -3.57 -0.52
CA PHE A 151 -3.66 -3.58 -0.73
C PHE A 151 -4.21 -4.95 -1.15
N ASP A 152 -3.51 -5.66 -2.05
CA ASP A 152 -3.86 -7.04 -2.46
C ASP A 152 -3.97 -7.94 -1.22
N GLY A 153 -2.99 -7.89 -0.31
CA GLY A 153 -3.04 -8.65 0.95
C GLY A 153 -4.20 -8.25 1.89
N LEU A 154 -4.63 -6.99 1.90
CA LEU A 154 -5.80 -6.57 2.68
C LEU A 154 -7.12 -7.08 2.07
N LEU A 155 -7.20 -7.17 0.74
CA LEU A 155 -8.35 -7.76 0.06
C LEU A 155 -8.52 -9.24 0.44
N GLU A 156 -7.42 -9.99 0.47
CA GLU A 156 -7.43 -11.40 0.88
C GLU A 156 -7.91 -11.60 2.32
N LEU A 157 -7.52 -10.71 3.24
CA LEU A 157 -7.88 -10.81 4.65
C LEU A 157 -9.30 -10.35 4.97
N TYR A 158 -9.77 -9.30 4.30
CA TYR A 158 -10.93 -8.53 4.76
C TYR A 158 -11.99 -8.28 3.70
N SER A 159 -11.79 -8.70 2.44
CA SER A 159 -12.75 -8.45 1.36
C SER A 159 -13.16 -6.98 1.27
N VAL A 160 -12.18 -6.07 1.36
CA VAL A 160 -12.45 -4.62 1.43
C VAL A 160 -12.81 -4.07 0.05
N LEU A 161 -14.09 -3.78 -0.15
CA LEU A 161 -14.61 -3.40 -1.48
C LEU A 161 -14.96 -1.91 -1.58
N SER A 162 -14.87 -1.18 -0.46
CA SER A 162 -14.96 0.27 -0.41
C SER A 162 -14.11 0.76 0.75
N CYS A 163 -12.98 1.39 0.45
CA CYS A 163 -12.12 1.98 1.47
C CYS A 163 -11.20 3.05 0.91
N GLU A 164 -10.75 3.93 1.79
CA GLU A 164 -9.57 4.76 1.62
C GLU A 164 -8.37 4.09 2.31
N ILE A 165 -7.22 4.05 1.65
CA ILE A 165 -5.94 3.63 2.23
C ILE A 165 -4.94 4.77 2.07
N LYS A 166 -4.32 5.19 3.16
CA LYS A 166 -3.20 6.15 3.17
C LYS A 166 -1.91 5.43 3.52
N TYR A 167 -0.92 5.55 2.66
CA TYR A 167 0.43 5.06 2.89
C TYR A 167 1.26 6.17 3.53
N ILE A 168 1.79 5.89 4.71
CA ILE A 168 2.45 6.88 5.58
C ILE A 168 3.96 6.72 5.52
N LEU A 169 4.45 5.48 5.65
CA LEU A 169 5.87 5.15 5.58
C LEU A 169 6.09 3.93 4.67
N PRO A 170 7.23 3.84 3.98
CA PRO A 170 7.57 2.66 3.20
C PRO A 170 7.65 1.45 4.12
N VAL A 171 7.26 0.28 3.60
CA VAL A 171 7.50 -1.03 4.22
C VAL A 171 8.60 -1.72 3.41
N PHE A 172 9.53 -2.37 4.09
CA PHE A 172 10.60 -3.12 3.45
C PHE A 172 10.32 -4.63 3.49
N GLU A 173 10.96 -5.34 2.56
CA GLU A 173 10.94 -6.80 2.49
C GLU A 173 11.13 -7.46 3.87
N GLY A 174 10.26 -8.42 4.18
CA GLY A 174 10.32 -9.22 5.40
C GLY A 174 9.89 -8.49 6.68
N GLU A 175 9.60 -7.19 6.64
CA GLU A 175 9.08 -6.50 7.80
C GLU A 175 7.70 -7.05 8.20
N LYS A 176 7.54 -7.33 9.50
CA LYS A 176 6.29 -7.79 10.08
C LYS A 176 5.35 -6.61 10.29
N ILE A 177 4.26 -6.56 9.53
CA ILE A 177 3.20 -5.58 9.66
C ILE A 177 2.12 -6.11 10.59
N GLU A 178 1.89 -5.42 11.70
CA GLU A 178 0.81 -5.69 12.65
C GLU A 178 -0.40 -4.81 12.33
N ILE A 179 -1.53 -5.45 12.02
CA ILE A 179 -2.77 -4.79 11.62
C ILE A 179 -3.71 -4.74 12.83
N TYR A 180 -4.07 -3.53 13.22
CA TYR A 180 -4.97 -3.26 14.31
C TYR A 180 -6.30 -2.74 13.80
N ARG A 181 -7.39 -3.32 14.28
CA ARG A 181 -8.74 -2.87 13.94
C ARG A 181 -9.18 -1.74 14.86
N LYS A 182 -9.86 -0.74 14.29
CA LYS A 182 -10.57 0.34 14.98
C LYS A 182 -12.01 0.47 14.43
N ALA A 183 -12.81 1.33 15.04
CA ALA A 183 -14.24 1.46 14.72
C ALA A 183 -14.52 1.78 13.24
N ASP A 184 -13.68 2.59 12.60
CA ASP A 184 -13.88 3.12 11.24
C ASP A 184 -12.83 2.62 10.22
N GLY A 185 -12.00 1.63 10.58
CA GLY A 185 -10.88 1.24 9.72
C GLY A 185 -9.85 0.34 10.38
N LEU A 186 -8.66 0.35 9.80
CA LEU A 186 -7.48 -0.36 10.26
C LEU A 186 -6.31 0.61 10.41
N GLU A 187 -5.37 0.26 11.27
CA GLU A 187 -4.03 0.84 11.25
C GLU A 187 -2.97 -0.25 11.24
N ALA A 188 -1.96 -0.05 10.41
CA ALA A 188 -0.83 -0.96 10.30
C ALA A 188 0.42 -0.36 10.89
N TRP A 189 1.09 -1.16 11.72
CA TRP A 189 2.25 -0.75 12.50
C TRP A 189 3.38 -1.76 12.34
N ILE A 190 4.62 -1.27 12.36
CA ILE A 190 5.83 -2.10 12.34
C ILE A 190 6.70 -1.73 13.53
N TRP A 191 7.24 -2.73 14.22
CA TRP A 191 8.32 -2.51 15.17
C TRP A 191 9.66 -2.43 14.44
N ARG A 192 10.30 -1.26 14.46
CA ARG A 192 11.64 -1.09 13.89
C ARG A 192 12.67 -0.93 15.00
N ASP A 193 13.59 -1.88 15.08
CA ASP A 193 14.75 -1.85 15.96
C ASP A 193 15.91 -1.10 15.27
N ALA A 194 15.98 0.22 15.40
CA ALA A 194 17.24 0.91 15.14
C ALA A 194 18.08 0.87 16.45
N ASP A 195 19.17 0.10 16.42
CA ASP A 195 20.25 0.05 17.43
C ASP A 195 19.83 0.26 18.91
N LYS A 196 18.87 -0.53 19.42
CA LYS A 196 18.40 -0.61 20.83
C LYS A 196 17.93 0.68 21.53
N LYS A 197 18.40 1.87 21.15
CA LYS A 197 18.01 3.18 21.69
C LYS A 197 16.87 3.80 20.90
N ASP A 198 16.75 3.42 19.63
CA ASP A 198 15.74 3.94 18.71
C ASP A 198 14.83 2.81 18.23
N ALA A 199 14.39 1.94 19.14
CA ALA A 199 13.38 0.94 18.83
C ALA A 199 11.97 1.53 19.02
N GLY A 200 11.05 1.26 18.10
CA GLY A 200 9.67 1.71 18.28
C GLY A 200 8.71 1.29 17.19
N TYR A 201 7.42 1.38 17.51
CA TYR A 201 6.32 1.21 16.59
C TYR A 201 6.20 2.44 15.70
N VAL A 202 6.12 2.20 14.39
CA VAL A 202 5.86 3.23 13.38
C VAL A 202 4.63 2.83 12.56
N LYS A 203 3.73 3.80 12.33
CA LYS A 203 2.54 3.60 11.50
C LYS A 203 2.95 3.62 10.03
N VAL A 204 2.57 2.60 9.28
CA VAL A 204 2.95 2.45 7.86
C VAL A 204 1.80 2.70 6.90
N PHE A 205 0.58 2.33 7.28
CA PHE A 205 -0.63 2.75 6.59
C PHE A 205 -1.82 2.79 7.54
N GLU A 206 -2.88 3.48 7.12
CA GLU A 206 -4.20 3.42 7.75
C GLU A 206 -5.28 3.29 6.69
N THR A 207 -6.40 2.68 7.07
CA THR A 207 -7.59 2.59 6.23
C THR A 207 -8.77 3.31 6.86
N LYS A 208 -9.73 3.68 6.02
CA LYS A 208 -11.07 4.12 6.42
C LYS A 208 -12.12 3.42 5.56
N TYR A 209 -13.17 2.91 6.18
CA TYR A 209 -14.31 2.29 5.52
C TYR A 209 -15.46 3.27 5.30
#